data_AF-A0A955BFP1-F1
#
_entry.id   AF-A0A955BFP1-F1
#
_cell.length_a   1.000
_cell.length_b   1.000
_cell.length_c   1.000
_cell.angle_alpha   90.00
_cell.angle_beta   90.00
_cell.angle_gamma   90.00
#
_symmetry.space_group_name_H-M   'P 1'
#
loop_
_entity.id
_entity.type
_entity.pdbx_description
1 polymer ?
#
loop_
_entity_poly.entity_id
_entity_poly.type
_entity_poly.pdbx_seq_one_letter_code
_entity_poly.pdbx_strand_id
1 'polypeptide(L)'
;MHREFLAHPFSFGRCLIGIFVAALLAFPAVARSADATFVGILALAAEDDVANQLGLNAESRTKLIDLINRREREALNLALELKDLPPSEAAKRLEPFVAESERLGFELMTVAQRGKL
;
A
#
# COMPACT_ATOMS: atom_id res chain seq x y z
N MET A 1 12.17 77.55 3.12
CA MET A 1 13.48 77.10 2.57
C MET A 1 13.31 75.63 2.20
N HIS A 2 13.65 75.06 1.05
CA HIS A 2 14.10 75.50 -0.28
C HIS A 2 14.14 74.17 -1.10
N ARG A 3 13.69 74.18 -2.37
CA ARG A 3 14.01 73.24 -3.48
C ARG A 3 13.33 71.84 -3.44
N GLU A 4 12.43 71.44 -4.35
CA GLU A 4 12.45 71.26 -5.82
C GLU A 4 13.41 70.16 -6.33
N PHE A 5 12.83 69.23 -7.11
CA PHE A 5 13.39 68.48 -8.25
C PHE A 5 14.29 67.24 -8.01
N LEU A 6 13.76 66.02 -8.24
CA LEU A 6 13.90 65.29 -9.52
C LEU A 6 13.35 63.85 -9.46
N ALA A 7 12.68 63.48 -10.54
CA ALA A 7 12.22 62.14 -10.84
C ALA A 7 13.36 61.17 -11.18
N HIS A 8 13.23 59.91 -10.78
CA HIS A 8 13.84 58.77 -11.45
C HIS A 8 12.80 57.64 -11.59
N PRO A 9 12.37 57.29 -12.82
CA PRO A 9 11.56 56.11 -13.08
C PRO A 9 12.48 54.98 -13.54
N PHE A 10 12.79 54.01 -12.67
CA PHE A 10 13.40 52.75 -13.13
C PHE A 10 12.83 51.56 -12.36
N SER A 11 11.93 50.88 -13.07
CA SER A 11 11.48 49.52 -12.85
C SER A 11 12.65 48.54 -12.98
N PHE A 12 12.90 47.70 -11.98
CA PHE A 12 13.31 46.29 -12.13
C PHE A 12 13.49 45.64 -10.76
N GLY A 13 13.07 44.38 -10.60
CA GLY A 13 13.60 43.51 -9.54
C GLY A 13 12.60 42.97 -8.52
N ARG A 14 11.46 42.44 -8.96
CA ARG A 14 10.86 41.30 -8.23
C ARG A 14 11.79 40.12 -8.43
N CYS A 15 12.55 39.70 -7.42
CA CYS A 15 12.98 38.31 -7.33
C CYS A 15 13.64 37.96 -5.99
N LEU A 16 13.16 36.84 -5.43
CA LEU A 16 13.85 35.91 -4.55
C LEU A 16 13.98 36.28 -3.05
N ILE A 17 12.89 36.05 -2.31
CA ILE A 17 13.02 35.44 -0.98
C ILE A 17 12.59 33.99 -1.15
N GLY A 18 13.60 33.13 -1.29
CA GLY A 18 13.45 31.68 -1.31
C GLY A 18 12.99 31.20 0.06
N ILE A 19 11.83 30.56 0.10
CA ILE A 19 11.43 29.72 1.23
C ILE A 19 11.47 28.28 0.71
N PHE A 20 12.61 27.65 1.01
CA PHE A 20 12.90 26.24 0.80
C PHE A 20 12.16 25.45 1.90
N VAL A 21 10.85 25.23 1.75
CA VAL A 21 10.16 24.22 2.58
C VAL A 21 10.33 22.89 1.87
N ALA A 22 11.31 22.17 2.42
CA ALA A 22 11.69 20.83 2.04
C ALA A 22 10.45 19.93 1.90
N ALA A 23 10.45 19.20 0.79
CA ALA A 23 9.56 18.10 0.53
C ALA A 23 9.62 17.08 1.69
N LEU A 24 8.66 17.17 2.60
CA LEU A 24 8.18 15.99 3.31
C LEU A 24 7.37 15.18 2.31
N LEU A 25 8.08 14.35 1.54
CA LEU A 25 7.52 13.12 0.98
C LEU A 25 7.12 12.24 2.17
N ALA A 26 5.97 12.55 2.76
CA ALA A 26 5.20 11.58 3.51
C ALA A 26 4.77 10.53 2.48
N PHE A 27 5.60 9.50 2.32
CA PHE A 27 5.15 8.24 1.77
C PHE A 27 3.83 7.90 2.47
N PRO A 28 2.70 7.72 1.76
CA PRO A 28 1.61 7.01 2.37
C PRO A 28 2.17 5.62 2.62
N ALA A 29 2.42 5.30 3.89
CA ALA A 29 2.40 3.92 4.31
C ALA A 29 1.03 3.43 3.85
N VAL A 30 1.00 2.68 2.74
CA VAL A 30 -0.20 2.00 2.27
C VAL A 30 -0.71 1.29 3.49
N ALA A 31 -1.84 1.76 4.01
CA ALA A 31 -2.50 1.19 5.16
C ALA A 31 -2.89 -0.22 4.75
N ARG A 32 -1.99 -1.17 4.97
CA ARG A 32 -2.29 -2.58 4.85
C ARG A 32 -3.37 -2.81 5.88
N SER A 33 -4.59 -3.10 5.41
CA SER A 33 -5.66 -3.59 6.27
C SER A 33 -5.08 -4.71 7.14
N ALA A 34 -5.50 -4.81 8.39
CA ALA A 34 -5.07 -5.89 9.29
C ALA A 34 -5.26 -7.28 8.64
N ASP A 35 -6.25 -7.37 7.76
CA ASP A 35 -6.57 -8.49 6.88
C ASP A 35 -5.46 -8.83 5.86
N ALA A 36 -4.91 -7.82 5.18
CA ALA A 36 -3.83 -7.95 4.20
C ALA A 36 -2.48 -8.36 4.80
N THR A 37 -2.35 -8.34 6.13
CA THR A 37 -1.11 -8.72 6.83
C THR A 37 -0.82 -10.22 6.69
N PHE A 38 -1.86 -11.05 6.51
CA PHE A 38 -1.75 -12.51 6.56
C PHE A 38 -1.95 -13.20 5.21
N VAL A 39 -2.68 -12.56 4.31
CA VAL A 39 -2.97 -13.05 2.96
C VAL A 39 -2.34 -12.19 1.86
N GLY A 40 -1.63 -11.12 2.23
CA GLY A 40 -0.84 -10.31 1.32
C GLY A 40 -1.68 -9.70 0.20
N ILE A 41 -1.21 -9.85 -1.04
CA ILE A 41 -1.89 -9.31 -2.24
C ILE A 41 -3.22 -10.01 -2.56
N LEU A 42 -3.51 -11.15 -1.94
CA LEU A 42 -4.78 -11.85 -2.15
C LEU A 42 -5.98 -11.09 -1.59
N ALA A 43 -5.79 -10.29 -0.53
CA ALA A 43 -6.83 -9.41 0.00
C ALA A 43 -7.35 -8.47 -1.09
N LEU A 44 -6.43 -7.88 -1.87
CA LEU A 44 -6.76 -7.02 -3.02
C LEU A 44 -7.50 -7.82 -4.10
N ALA A 45 -7.02 -9.03 -4.42
CA ALA A 45 -7.62 -9.87 -5.46
C ALA A 45 -9.06 -10.32 -5.17
N ALA A 46 -9.49 -10.32 -3.90
CA ALA A 46 -10.83 -10.72 -3.48
C ALA A 46 -11.85 -9.57 -3.50
N GLU A 47 -11.40 -8.31 -3.51
CA GLU A 47 -12.25 -7.14 -3.67
C GLU A 47 -13.07 -7.25 -4.95
N ASP A 48 -14.36 -6.91 -4.91
CA ASP A 48 -15.30 -7.13 -6.02
C ASP A 48 -14.78 -6.51 -7.33
N ASP A 49 -14.34 -5.25 -7.29
CA ASP A 49 -13.83 -4.52 -8.46
C ASP A 49 -12.56 -5.15 -9.03
N VAL A 50 -11.63 -5.57 -8.17
CA VAL A 50 -10.37 -6.19 -8.60
C VAL A 50 -10.64 -7.58 -9.16
N ALA A 51 -11.44 -8.41 -8.48
CA ALA A 51 -11.82 -9.73 -8.97
C ALA A 51 -12.47 -9.65 -10.37
N ASN A 52 -13.30 -8.62 -10.61
CA ASN A 52 -13.88 -8.32 -11.91
C ASN A 52 -12.82 -7.90 -12.95
N GLN A 53 -11.88 -7.02 -12.60
CA GLN A 53 -10.78 -6.59 -13.48
C GLN A 53 -9.82 -7.73 -13.84
N LEU A 54 -9.57 -8.63 -12.88
CA LEU A 54 -8.83 -9.87 -13.09
C LEU A 54 -9.60 -10.81 -14.02
N GLY A 55 -10.94 -10.73 -14.06
CA GLY A 55 -11.80 -11.65 -14.80
C GLY A 55 -11.85 -13.00 -14.11
N LEU A 56 -11.90 -13.02 -12.77
CA LEU A 56 -12.13 -14.24 -12.01
C LEU A 56 -13.58 -14.69 -12.25
N ASN A 57 -13.76 -15.95 -12.66
CA ASN A 57 -15.09 -16.53 -12.70
C ASN A 57 -15.62 -16.77 -11.27
N ALA A 58 -16.92 -17.00 -11.13
CA ALA A 58 -17.57 -17.14 -9.82
C ALA A 58 -16.98 -18.31 -8.99
N GLU A 59 -16.56 -19.39 -9.64
CA GLU A 59 -15.98 -20.56 -8.95
C GLU A 59 -14.59 -20.23 -8.39
N SER A 60 -13.68 -19.70 -9.21
CA SER A 60 -12.35 -19.27 -8.79
C SER A 60 -12.43 -18.19 -7.71
N ARG A 61 -13.38 -17.26 -7.83
CA ARG A 61 -13.61 -16.23 -6.83
C ARG A 61 -14.06 -16.81 -5.49
N THR A 62 -15.01 -17.75 -5.52
CA THR A 62 -15.47 -18.44 -4.30
C THR A 62 -14.32 -19.19 -3.63
N LYS A 63 -13.54 -19.95 -4.41
CA LYS A 63 -12.36 -20.67 -3.89
C LYS A 63 -11.31 -19.73 -3.29
N LEU A 64 -11.11 -18.56 -3.89
CA LEU A 64 -10.18 -17.55 -3.40
C LEU A 64 -10.64 -16.98 -2.05
N ILE A 65 -11.93 -16.63 -1.94
CA ILE A 65 -12.53 -16.16 -0.68
C ILE A 65 -12.44 -17.24 0.40
N ASP A 66 -12.74 -18.50 0.08
CA ASP A 66 -12.62 -19.61 1.02
C ASP A 66 -11.18 -19.86 1.49
N LEU A 67 -10.21 -19.71 0.58
CA LEU A 67 -8.80 -19.74 0.92
C LEU A 67 -8.43 -18.61 1.88
N ILE A 68 -8.80 -17.37 1.56
CA ILE A 68 -8.50 -16.19 2.37
C ILE A 68 -9.06 -16.35 3.79
N ASN A 69 -10.36 -16.68 3.90
CA ASN A 69 -11.02 -16.92 5.18
C ASN A 69 -10.33 -18.02 6.01
N ARG A 70 -9.84 -19.08 5.36
CA ARG A 70 -9.10 -20.15 6.05
C ARG A 70 -7.75 -19.66 6.55
N ARG A 71 -7.00 -18.96 5.70
CA ARG A 71 -5.67 -18.43 6.04
C ARG A 71 -5.74 -17.38 7.14
N GLU A 72 -6.76 -16.53 7.15
CA GLU A 72 -7.02 -15.59 8.24
C GLU A 72 -7.27 -16.30 9.57
N ARG A 73 -8.09 -17.36 9.59
CA ARG A 73 -8.31 -18.14 10.82
C ARG A 73 -7.02 -18.79 11.33
N GLU A 74 -6.19 -19.32 10.43
CA GLU A 74 -4.89 -19.90 10.79
C GLU A 74 -3.93 -18.82 11.31
N ALA A 75 -3.99 -17.63 10.72
CA ALA A 75 -3.20 -16.48 11.14
C ALA A 75 -3.55 -15.96 12.53
N LEU A 76 -4.78 -16.14 13.02
CA LEU A 76 -5.13 -15.78 14.39
C LEU A 76 -4.28 -16.52 15.41
N ASN A 77 -4.05 -17.81 15.20
CA ASN A 77 -3.18 -18.61 16.08
C ASN A 77 -1.73 -18.12 16.01
N LEU A 78 -1.25 -17.84 14.80
CA LEU A 78 0.09 -17.32 14.61
C LEU A 78 0.26 -15.94 15.27
N ALA A 79 -0.73 -15.05 15.15
CA ALA A 79 -0.71 -13.74 15.80
C ALA A 79 -0.60 -13.86 17.33
N LEU A 80 -1.26 -14.84 17.94
CA LEU A 80 -1.13 -15.12 19.37
C LEU A 80 0.28 -15.59 19.76
N GLU A 81 0.94 -16.38 18.92
CA GLU A 81 2.33 -16.81 19.14
C GLU A 81 3.35 -15.68 18.98
N LEU A 82 3.05 -14.73 18.08
CA LEU A 82 3.96 -13.63 17.74
C LEU A 82 3.76 -12.37 18.58
N LYS A 83 2.68 -12.29 19.39
CA LYS A 83 2.26 -11.06 20.08
C LYS A 83 3.33 -10.42 20.99
N ASP A 84 4.21 -11.25 21.56
CA ASP A 84 5.23 -10.82 22.53
C ASP A 84 6.59 -10.57 21.86
N LEU A 85 6.71 -10.80 20.55
CA LEU A 85 7.94 -10.57 19.80
C LEU A 85 8.07 -9.09 19.37
N PRO A 86 9.31 -8.59 19.22
CA PRO A 86 9.55 -7.32 18.55
C PRO A 86 8.92 -7.32 17.14
N PRO A 87 8.37 -6.19 16.65
CA PRO A 87 7.69 -6.13 15.35
C PRO A 87 8.55 -6.64 14.18
N SER A 88 9.86 -6.37 14.21
CA SER A 88 10.79 -6.82 13.19
C SER A 88 11.00 -8.34 13.18
N GLU A 89 10.92 -8.99 14.33
CA GLU A 89 11.03 -10.46 14.45
C GLU A 89 9.71 -11.13 14.12
N ALA A 90 8.59 -10.57 14.58
CA ALA A 90 7.25 -11.02 14.20
C ALA A 90 7.08 -11.00 12.67
N ALA A 91 7.47 -9.90 12.01
CA ALA A 91 7.41 -9.78 10.55
C ALA A 91 8.24 -10.86 9.83
N LYS A 92 9.45 -11.17 10.31
CA LYS A 92 10.29 -12.24 9.73
C LYS A 92 9.65 -13.62 9.87
N ARG A 93 8.97 -13.88 11.00
CA ARG A 93 8.26 -15.16 11.20
C ARG A 93 6.96 -15.23 10.40
N LEU A 94 6.37 -14.09 10.09
CA LEU A 94 5.13 -13.99 9.33
C LEU A 94 5.34 -14.11 7.82
N GLU A 95 6.47 -13.64 7.31
CA GLU A 95 6.83 -13.67 5.89
C GLU A 95 6.61 -15.04 5.20
N PRO A 96 7.09 -16.18 5.72
CA PRO A 96 6.84 -17.48 5.09
C PRO A 96 5.36 -17.87 5.08
N PHE A 97 4.59 -17.44 6.09
CA PHE A 97 3.15 -17.68 6.12
C PHE A 97 2.44 -16.90 5.02
N VAL A 98 2.79 -15.62 4.83
CA VAL A 98 2.22 -14.78 3.78
C VAL A 98 2.59 -15.31 2.40
N ALA A 99 3.87 -15.66 2.19
CA ALA A 99 4.34 -16.22 0.92
C ALA A 99 3.58 -17.50 0.53
N GLU A 100 3.33 -18.39 1.49
CA GLU A 100 2.55 -19.61 1.24
C GLU A 100 1.07 -19.30 0.98
N SER A 101 0.47 -18.34 1.72
CA SER A 101 -0.89 -17.86 1.44
C SER A 101 -1.00 -17.41 -0.02
N GLU A 102 -0.10 -16.52 -0.46
CA GLU A 102 -0.07 -15.98 -1.81
C GLU A 102 0.14 -17.06 -2.87
N ARG A 103 1.07 -18.00 -2.63
CA ARG A 103 1.32 -19.14 -3.52
C ARG A 103 0.05 -19.95 -3.78
N LEU A 104 -0.70 -20.27 -2.72
CA LEU A 104 -1.95 -21.02 -2.81
C LEU A 104 -3.03 -20.23 -3.57
N GLY A 105 -3.12 -18.90 -3.37
CA GLY A 105 -4.09 -18.07 -4.09
C GLY A 105 -3.76 -17.95 -5.57
N PHE A 106 -2.46 -17.88 -5.88
CA PHE A 106 -1.96 -17.85 -7.25
C PHE A 106 -2.20 -19.13 -8.04
N GLU A 107 -2.35 -20.28 -7.39
CA GLU A 107 -2.78 -21.53 -8.04
C GLU A 107 -4.23 -21.45 -8.56
N LEU A 108 -5.07 -20.60 -7.96
CA LEU A 108 -6.45 -20.36 -8.40
C LEU A 108 -6.54 -19.40 -9.59
N MET A 109 -5.40 -18.86 -10.03
CA MET A 109 -5.31 -17.83 -11.06
C MET A 109 -4.43 -18.27 -12.23
N THR A 110 -4.82 -17.85 -13.43
CA THR A 110 -3.95 -17.92 -14.61
C THR A 110 -2.74 -16.99 -14.46
N VAL A 111 -1.69 -17.22 -15.25
CA VAL A 111 -0.51 -16.32 -15.28
C VAL A 111 -0.91 -14.90 -15.70
N ALA A 112 -1.84 -14.77 -16.66
CA ALA A 112 -2.32 -13.48 -17.12
C ALA A 112 -3.10 -12.71 -16.03
N GLN A 113 -3.85 -13.41 -15.19
CA GLN A 113 -4.53 -12.80 -14.03
C GLN A 113 -3.52 -12.33 -12.98
N ARG A 114 -2.52 -13.16 -12.66
CA ARG A 114 -1.47 -12.81 -11.70
C ARG A 114 -0.67 -11.59 -12.12
N GLY A 115 -0.40 -11.42 -13.42
CA GLY A 115 0.32 -10.25 -13.93
C GLY A 115 -0.44 -8.91 -13.85
N LYS A 116 -1.70 -8.91 -13.39
CA LYS A 116 -2.50 -7.69 -13.19
C LYS A 116 -2.52 -7.23 -11.72
N LEU A 117 -1.97 -8.03 -10.81
CA LEU A 117 -1.80 -7.72 -9.38
C LEU A 117 -0.44 -7.03 -9.18
#